data_AF-A0A662I902-F1
#
_entry.id   AF-A0A662I902-F1
#
_cell.length_a   1.000
_cell.length_b   1.000
_cell.length_c   1.000
_cell.angle_alpha   90.00
_cell.angle_beta   90.00
_cell.angle_gamma   90.00
#
_symmetry.space_group_name_H-M   'P 1'
#
loop_
_entity.id
_entity.type
_entity.pdbx_description
1 polymer ?
#
loop_
_entity_poly.entity_id
_entity_poly.type
_entity_poly.pdbx_seq_one_letter_code
_entity_poly.pdbx_strand_id
1 'polypeptide(L)'
;MPVIRVSENTKRELLRYAAELQAKLGRRVSLDEAIASLLREARGRRPDLLLMACSPAPSPEEVVRELYEERRRDEERAKRKYGV
;
A
#
# COMPACT_ATOMS: atom_id res chain seq x y z
N MET A 1 -4.00 19.06 11.61
CA MET A 1 -3.77 17.67 12.05
C MET A 1 -4.89 17.30 13.02
N PRO A 2 -5.83 16.42 12.62
CA PRO A 2 -6.89 15.97 13.52
C PRO A 2 -6.29 15.10 14.64
N VAL A 3 -6.85 15.19 15.85
CA VAL A 3 -6.38 14.44 17.02
C VAL A 3 -7.37 13.32 17.31
N ILE A 4 -6.88 12.07 17.36
CA ILE A 4 -7.67 10.91 17.78
C ILE A 4 -7.37 10.66 19.26
N ARG A 5 -8.40 10.73 20.11
CA ARG A 5 -8.26 10.34 21.52
C ARG A 5 -8.36 8.83 21.64
N VAL A 6 -7.39 8.26 22.35
CA VAL A 6 -7.33 6.82 22.64
C VAL A 6 -7.13 6.63 24.15
N SER A 7 -7.50 5.45 24.66
CA SER A 7 -7.21 5.11 26.05
C SER A 7 -5.70 5.00 26.30
N GLU A 8 -5.27 5.19 27.55
CA GLU A 8 -3.86 4.99 27.93
C GLU A 8 -3.39 3.56 27.65
N ASN A 9 -4.29 2.57 27.78
CA ASN A 9 -3.96 1.18 27.45
C ASN A 9 -3.67 1.03 25.95
N THR A 10 -4.54 1.57 25.09
CA THR A 10 -4.36 1.55 23.63
C THR A 10 -3.07 2.26 23.22
N LYS A 11 -2.74 3.39 23.87
CA LYS A 11 -1.51 4.12 23.63
C LYS A 11 -0.26 3.27 23.96
N ARG A 12 -0.28 2.52 25.07
CA ARG A 12 0.80 1.60 25.43
C ARG A 12 0.96 0.46 24.43
N GLU A 13 -0.14 -0.14 24.00
CA GLU A 13 -0.12 -1.18 22.95
C GLU A 13 0.45 -0.64 21.63
N LEU A 14 0.03 0.56 21.22
CA LEU A 14 0.52 1.16 19.99
C LEU A 14 2.02 1.46 20.05
N LEU A 15 2.53 1.89 21.21
CA LEU A 15 3.97 2.09 21.42
C LEU A 15 4.75 0.77 21.36
N ARG A 16 4.20 -0.31 21.93
CA ARG A 16 4.80 -1.65 21.85
C ARG A 16 4.88 -2.12 20.39
N TYR A 17 3.77 -2.03 19.67
CA TYR A 17 3.72 -2.39 18.24
C TYR A 17 4.69 -1.54 17.41
N ALA A 18 4.79 -0.24 17.66
CA ALA A 18 5.73 0.63 16.95
C ALA A 18 7.19 0.23 17.21
N ALA A 19 7.55 -0.18 18.43
CA ALA A 19 8.89 -0.66 18.76
C ALA A 19 9.22 -1.99 18.05
N GLU A 20 8.27 -2.92 18.00
CA GLU A 20 8.41 -4.17 17.25
C GLU A 20 8.58 -3.91 15.75
N LEU A 21 7.77 -3.01 15.20
CA LEU A 21 7.84 -2.64 13.79
C LEU A 21 9.18 -1.94 13.45
N GLN A 22 9.67 -1.09 14.35
CA GLN A 22 10.99 -0.46 14.23
C GLN A 22 12.12 -1.50 14.24
N ALA A 23 12.07 -2.47 15.15
CA ALA A 23 13.05 -3.56 15.20
C ALA A 23 13.02 -4.40 13.92
N LYS A 24 11.82 -4.70 13.41
CA LYS A 24 11.61 -5.47 12.18
C LYS A 24 12.13 -4.77 10.92
N LEU A 25 11.94 -3.45 10.83
CA LEU A 25 12.31 -2.66 9.65
C LEU A 25 13.74 -2.10 9.71
N GLY A 26 14.41 -2.17 10.87
CA GLY A 26 15.76 -1.63 11.06
C GLY A 26 15.84 -0.11 10.93
N ARG A 27 14.71 0.61 11.01
CA ARG A 27 14.63 2.07 10.90
C ARG A 27 13.63 2.63 11.91
N ARG A 28 13.75 3.92 12.22
CA ARG A 28 12.75 4.61 13.06
C ARG A 28 11.37 4.56 12.40
N VAL A 29 10.36 4.33 13.23
CA VAL A 29 8.94 4.23 12.82
C VAL A 29 8.11 5.25 13.60
N SER A 30 7.27 6.00 12.89
CA SER A 30 6.33 6.94 13.52
C SER A 30 5.05 6.24 13.99
N LEU A 31 4.31 6.86 14.91
CA LEU A 31 3.00 6.35 15.33
C LEU A 31 1.99 6.32 14.17
N ASP A 32 2.09 7.26 13.24
CA ASP A 32 1.25 7.28 12.03
C ASP A 32 1.55 6.09 11.12
N GLU A 33 2.83 5.77 10.90
CA GLU A 33 3.26 4.58 10.16
C GLU A 33 2.78 3.28 10.84
N ALA A 34 2.87 3.22 12.18
CA ALA A 34 2.39 2.08 12.96
C ALA A 34 0.87 1.88 12.79
N ILE A 35 0.07 2.95 12.87
CA ILE A 35 -1.39 2.90 12.64
C ILE A 35 -1.67 2.47 11.19
N ALA A 36 -0.97 3.02 10.20
CA ALA A 36 -1.12 2.66 8.80
C ALA A 36 -0.75 1.19 8.53
N SER A 37 0.22 0.63 9.27
CA SER A 37 0.57 -0.79 9.23
C SER A 37 -0.56 -1.66 9.79
N LEU A 38 -1.06 -1.33 10.98
CA LEU A 38 -2.20 -2.04 11.60
C LEU A 38 -3.44 -2.03 10.70
N LEU A 39 -3.75 -0.90 10.07
CA LEU A 39 -4.88 -0.80 9.14
C LEU A 39 -4.68 -1.65 7.88
N ARG A 40 -3.45 -1.76 7.38
CA ARG A 40 -3.12 -2.66 6.25
C ARG A 40 -3.26 -4.12 6.64
N GLU A 41 -2.85 -4.49 7.85
CA GLU A 41 -3.02 -5.84 8.39
C GLU A 41 -4.51 -6.17 8.62
N ALA A 42 -5.27 -5.25 9.22
CA ALA A 42 -6.68 -5.42 9.54
C ALA A 42 -7.59 -5.49 8.29
N ARG A 43 -7.24 -4.79 7.21
CA ARG A 43 -7.99 -4.87 5.93
C ARG A 43 -7.81 -6.21 5.20
N GLY A 44 -7.02 -7.12 5.77
CA GLY A 44 -6.66 -8.39 5.18
C GLY A 44 -5.61 -8.20 4.10
N ARG A 45 -4.50 -8.92 4.22
CA ARG A 45 -3.71 -9.24 3.04
C ARG A 45 -4.65 -10.03 2.13
N ARG A 46 -4.82 -9.61 0.88
CA ARG A 46 -5.52 -10.40 -0.14
C ARG A 46 -4.47 -11.18 -0.93
N PRO A 47 -3.91 -12.28 -0.38
CA PRO A 47 -2.89 -13.05 -1.07
C PRO A 47 -3.41 -13.55 -2.43
N ASP A 48 -4.71 -13.75 -2.54
CA ASP A 48 -5.42 -14.14 -3.76
C ASP A 48 -5.18 -13.15 -4.91
N LEU A 49 -5.07 -11.85 -4.62
CA LEU A 49 -4.75 -10.84 -5.64
C LEU A 49 -3.30 -10.95 -6.11
N LEU A 50 -2.38 -11.27 -5.20
CA LEU A 50 -0.97 -11.50 -5.56
C LEU A 50 -0.84 -12.78 -6.39
N LEU A 51 -1.52 -13.85 -5.98
CA LEU A 51 -1.55 -15.11 -6.72
C LEU A 51 -2.20 -14.96 -8.09
N MET A 52 -3.29 -14.18 -8.20
CA MET A 52 -3.93 -13.85 -9.46
C MET A 52 -2.99 -13.06 -10.37
N ALA A 53 -2.27 -12.07 -9.83
CA ALA A 53 -1.28 -11.30 -10.58
C ALA A 53 -0.07 -12.14 -11.05
N CYS A 54 0.29 -13.18 -10.28
CA CYS A 54 1.39 -14.09 -10.60
C CYS A 54 0.95 -15.33 -11.41
N SER A 55 -0.35 -15.52 -11.65
CA SER A 55 -0.85 -16.62 -12.46
C SER A 55 -0.53 -16.38 -13.94
N PRO A 56 -0.28 -17.45 -14.74
CA PRO A 56 -0.10 -17.30 -16.17
C PRO A 56 -1.30 -16.59 -16.79
N ALA A 57 -1.05 -15.49 -17.49
CA ALA A 57 -2.09 -14.83 -18.26
C ALA A 57 -2.61 -15.82 -19.33
N PRO A 58 -3.93 -15.95 -19.52
CA PRO A 58 -4.49 -16.84 -20.53
C PRO A 58 -4.08 -16.45 -21.95
N SER A 59 -3.78 -15.15 -22.18
CA SER A 59 -3.28 -14.60 -23.44
C SER A 59 -2.19 -13.54 -23.18
N PRO A 60 -0.92 -13.96 -23.00
CA PRO A 60 0.17 -13.04 -22.67
C PRO A 60 0.33 -11.87 -23.66
N GLU A 61 0.14 -12.09 -24.97
CA GLU A 61 0.27 -10.99 -25.94
C GLU A 61 -0.85 -9.94 -25.80
N GLU A 62 -2.07 -10.37 -25.47
CA GLU A 62 -3.21 -9.46 -25.29
C GLU A 62 -3.06 -8.62 -24.03
N VAL A 63 -2.60 -9.24 -22.93
CA VAL A 63 -2.30 -8.55 -21.67
C VAL A 63 -1.17 -7.54 -21.85
N VAL A 64 -0.12 -7.90 -22.59
CA VAL A 64 0.97 -6.96 -22.91
C VAL A 64 0.44 -5.79 -23.76
N ARG A 65 -0.38 -6.06 -24.77
CA ARG A 65 -1.01 -5.01 -25.59
C ARG A 65 -1.85 -4.05 -24.74
N GLU A 66 -2.68 -4.59 -23.85
CA GLU A 66 -3.53 -3.81 -22.93
C GLU A 66 -2.68 -2.92 -22.02
N LEU A 67 -1.59 -3.45 -21.44
CA LEU A 67 -0.66 -2.66 -20.61
C LEU A 67 -0.04 -1.49 -21.38
N TYR A 68 0.38 -1.70 -22.63
CA TYR A 68 0.92 -0.63 -23.47
C TYR A 68 -0.14 0.40 -23.89
N GLU A 69 -1.40 0.01 -24.05
CA GLU A 69 -2.51 0.94 -24.32
C GLU A 69 -2.86 1.79 -23.11
N GLU A 70 -2.99 1.18 -21.92
CA GLU A 70 -3.23 1.93 -20.68
C GLU A 70 -2.09 2.91 -20.39
N ARG A 71 -0.83 2.50 -20.61
CA ARG A 71 0.31 3.40 -20.46
C ARG A 71 0.26 4.60 -21.41
N ARG A 72 -0.14 4.40 -22.66
CA ARG A 72 -0.37 5.51 -23.62
C ARG A 72 -1.47 6.46 -23.13
N ARG A 73 -2.57 5.93 -22.61
CA ARG A 73 -3.66 6.75 -22.03
C ARG A 73 -3.20 7.53 -20.81
N ASP A 74 -2.37 6.95 -19.96
CA ASP A 74 -1.77 7.65 -18.81
C ASP A 74 -0.85 8.78 -19.23
N GLU A 75 -0.01 8.55 -20.23
CA GLU A 75 0.86 9.59 -20.80
C GLU A 75 0.05 10.71 -21.46
N GLU A 76 -1.04 10.40 -22.16
CA GLU A 76 -1.96 11.40 -22.70
C GLU A 76 -2.67 12.19 -21.60
N ARG A 77 -3.14 11.53 -20.54
CA ARG A 77 -3.73 12.19 -19.38
C ARG A 77 -2.71 13.10 -18.68
N ALA A 78 -1.47 12.64 -18.55
CA ALA A 78 -0.37 13.43 -17.97
C ALA A 78 -0.04 14.64 -18.84
N LYS A 79 0.07 14.48 -20.17
CA LYS A 79 0.22 15.58 -21.14
C LYS A 79 -0.87 16.63 -20.99
N ARG A 80 -2.14 16.21 -20.95
CA ARG A 80 -3.28 17.13 -20.78
C ARG A 80 -3.26 17.84 -19.43
N LYS A 81 -2.87 17.15 -18.36
CA LYS A 81 -2.94 17.68 -16.99
C LYS A 81 -1.72 18.53 -16.62
N TYR A 82 -0.55 18.21 -17.14
CA TYR A 82 0.73 18.80 -16.71
C TYR A 82 1.51 19.47 -17.85
N GLY A 83 1.06 19.37 -19.11
CA GLY A 83 1.66 20.07 -20.25
C GLY A 83 3.07 19.61 -20.65
N VAL A 84 3.49 18.42 -20.20
CA VAL A 84 4.76 17.76 -20.58
C VAL A 84 4.51 16.79 -21.71
#